data_AF-A0A662TXW7-F1
#
_entry.id   AF-A0A662TXW7-F1
#
_cell.length_a   1.000
_cell.length_b   1.000
_cell.length_c   1.000
_cell.angle_alpha   90.00
_cell.angle_beta   90.00
_cell.angle_gamma   90.00
#
_symmetry.space_group_name_H-M   'P 1'
#
loop_
_entity.id
_entity.type
_entity.pdbx_description
1 polymer ?
#
loop_
_entity_poly.entity_id
_entity_poly.type
_entity_poly.pdbx_seq_one_letter_code
_entity_poly.pdbx_strand_id
1 'polypeptide(L)'
;MRSWYFAFVGGIINLVLGAIMVIGALTSPPGGGFGAVIGIAILLMFGIVLLVLGSISLIIALLLKKEKTRKAGAIASLIVGVIALFTQIGILGGIFLIVASIIYFWKKT
;
A
#
# COMPACT_ATOMS: atom_id res chain seq x y z
N MET A 1 -8.12 -3.81 19.20
CA MET A 1 -7.22 -3.14 18.24
C MET A 1 -8.02 -2.15 17.40
N ARG A 2 -7.51 -0.93 17.15
CA ARG A 2 -8.23 0.12 16.39
C ARG A 2 -7.88 0.00 14.90
N SER A 3 -8.87 0.03 14.00
CA SER A 3 -8.71 -0.21 12.54
C SER A 3 -7.65 0.66 11.85
N TRP A 4 -7.39 1.87 12.35
CA TRP A 4 -6.32 2.74 11.84
C TRP A 4 -4.91 2.14 11.94
N TYR A 5 -4.65 1.27 12.92
CA TYR A 5 -3.32 0.63 13.07
C TYR A 5 -3.01 -0.30 11.90
N PHE A 6 -4.01 -1.02 11.37
CA PHE A 6 -3.80 -1.93 10.25
C PHE A 6 -3.50 -1.16 8.95
N ALA A 7 -4.22 -0.06 8.70
CA ALA A 7 -3.93 0.83 7.57
C ALA A 7 -2.54 1.48 7.72
N PHE A 8 -2.15 1.87 8.94
CA PHE A 8 -0.85 2.44 9.23
C PHE A 8 0.28 1.43 9.00
N VAL A 9 0.18 0.23 9.58
CA VAL A 9 1.19 -0.83 9.45
C VAL A 9 1.32 -1.28 8.00
N GLY A 10 0.21 -1.52 7.30
CA GLY A 10 0.21 -1.86 5.87
C GLY A 10 0.83 -0.75 5.01
N GLY A 11 0.56 0.51 5.35
CA GLY A 11 1.19 1.66 4.71
C GLY A 11 2.70 1.72 4.89
N ILE A 12 3.18 1.51 6.12
CA ILE A 12 4.62 1.48 6.43
C ILE A 12 5.32 0.32 5.70
N ILE A 13 4.73 -0.88 5.70
CA ILE A 13 5.31 -2.04 5.00
C ILE A 13 5.43 -1.73 3.50
N ASN A 14 4.38 -1.19 2.88
CA ASN A 14 4.41 -0.81 1.47
C ASN A 14 5.44 0.28 1.17
N LEU A 15 5.61 1.26 2.06
CA LEU A 15 6.64 2.28 1.91
C LEU A 15 8.05 1.70 1.99
N VAL A 16 8.32 0.83 2.96
CA VAL A 16 9.62 0.19 3.13
C VAL A 16 9.95 -0.70 1.94
N LEU A 17 9.01 -1.56 1.53
CA LEU A 17 9.19 -2.43 0.36
C LEU A 17 9.37 -1.62 -0.93
N GLY A 18 8.54 -0.59 -1.13
CA GLY A 18 8.65 0.31 -2.27
C GLY A 18 10.00 1.02 -2.31
N ALA A 19 10.48 1.52 -1.17
CA ALA A 19 11.79 2.17 -1.07
C ALA A 19 12.94 1.19 -1.38
N ILE A 20 12.91 -0.02 -0.84
CA ILE A 20 13.92 -1.05 -1.13
C ILE A 20 13.94 -1.38 -2.63
N MET A 21 12.78 -1.53 -3.26
CA MET A 21 12.69 -1.80 -4.71
C MET A 21 13.22 -0.63 -5.55
N VAL A 22 12.88 0.62 -5.21
CA VAL A 22 13.39 1.79 -5.92
C VAL A 22 14.89 1.93 -5.74
N ILE A 23 15.41 1.78 -4.52
CA ILE A 23 16.85 1.82 -4.26
C ILE A 23 17.55 0.70 -5.02
N GLY A 24 17.04 -0.53 -4.95
CA GLY A 24 17.58 -1.68 -5.69
C GLY A 24 17.61 -1.44 -7.20
N ALA A 25 16.59 -0.81 -7.77
CA ALA A 25 16.56 -0.44 -9.18
C ALA A 25 17.61 0.63 -9.52
N LEU A 26 17.78 1.65 -8.67
CA LEU A 26 18.71 2.76 -8.88
C LEU A 26 20.18 2.38 -8.64
N THR A 27 20.45 1.42 -7.75
CA THR A 27 21.80 0.93 -7.45
C THR A 27 22.19 -0.29 -8.29
N SER A 28 21.28 -0.79 -9.14
CA SER A 28 21.59 -1.90 -10.03
C SER A 28 22.66 -1.50 -11.03
N PRO A 29 23.71 -2.32 -11.24
CA PRO A 29 24.71 -2.06 -12.27
C PRO A 29 24.03 -1.90 -13.63
N PRO A 30 24.45 -0.94 -14.48
CA PRO A 30 23.92 -0.81 -15.82
C PRO A 30 24.30 -2.07 -16.63
N GLY A 31 23.36 -3.02 -16.74
CA GLY A 31 23.49 -4.16 -17.62
C GLY A 31 23.30 -3.70 -19.07
N GLY A 32 24.27 -3.97 -19.94
CA GLY A 32 24.26 -3.49 -21.34
C GLY A 32 23.19 -4.12 -22.25
N GLY A 33 22.33 -5.00 -21.72
CA GLY A 33 21.28 -5.69 -22.48
C GLY A 33 19.89 -5.08 -22.29
N PHE A 34 19.08 -5.06 -23.35
CA PHE A 34 17.69 -4.59 -23.34
C PHE A 34 16.84 -5.24 -22.23
N GLY A 35 17.09 -6.51 -21.92
CA GLY A 35 16.43 -7.22 -20.81
C GLY A 35 16.76 -6.66 -19.41
N ALA A 36 17.98 -6.15 -19.20
CA ALA A 36 18.37 -5.52 -17.93
C ALA A 36 17.67 -4.16 -17.73
N VAL A 37 17.55 -3.38 -18.81
CA VAL A 37 16.81 -2.11 -18.81
C VAL A 37 15.33 -2.34 -18.49
N ILE A 38 14.71 -3.35 -19.11
CA ILE A 38 13.32 -3.72 -18.83
C ILE A 38 13.16 -4.19 -17.38
N GLY A 39 14.08 -5.02 -16.87
CA GLY A 39 14.05 -5.49 -15.49
C GLY A 39 14.11 -4.35 -14.47
N ILE A 40 15.02 -3.40 -14.67
CA ILE A 40 15.16 -2.20 -13.82
C ILE A 40 13.89 -1.34 -13.92
N ALA A 41 13.37 -1.10 -15.11
CA ALA A 41 12.16 -0.31 -15.33
C ALA A 41 10.94 -0.93 -14.64
N ILE A 42 10.77 -2.26 -14.72
CA ILE A 42 9.69 -2.99 -14.06
C ILE A 42 9.84 -2.90 -12.53
N LEU A 43 11.04 -3.12 -11.99
CA LEU A 43 11.31 -3.02 -10.56
C LEU A 43 11.01 -1.62 -10.03
N LEU A 44 11.41 -0.59 -10.78
CA LEU A 44 11.19 0.80 -10.44
C LEU A 44 9.70 1.18 -10.51
N MET A 45 8.98 0.70 -11.53
CA MET A 45 7.53 0.86 -11.65
C MET A 45 6.80 0.26 -10.44
N PHE A 46 7.14 -0.96 -10.05
CA PHE A 46 6.52 -1.60 -8.87
C PHE A 46 6.90 -0.91 -7.57
N GLY A 47 8.15 -0.50 -7.41
CA GLY A 47 8.60 0.27 -6.26
C GLY A 47 7.82 1.57 -6.08
N ILE A 48 7.60 2.31 -7.17
CA ILE A 48 6.80 3.54 -7.16
C ILE A 48 5.34 3.26 -6.80
N VAL A 49 4.73 2.22 -7.38
CA VAL A 49 3.34 1.84 -7.06
C VAL A 49 3.17 1.53 -5.58
N LEU A 50 4.11 0.79 -4.99
CA LEU A 50 4.13 0.49 -3.55
C LEU A 50 4.31 1.75 -2.69
N LEU A 51 5.18 2.68 -3.10
CA LEU A 51 5.35 3.96 -2.41
C LEU A 51 4.07 4.80 -2.42
N VAL A 52 3.39 4.85 -3.57
CA VAL A 52 2.11 5.57 -3.72
C VAL A 52 1.02 4.93 -2.86
N LEU A 53 0.86 3.60 -2.93
CA LEU A 53 -0.12 2.87 -2.11
C LEU A 53 0.17 2.99 -0.60
N GLY A 54 1.45 2.96 -0.22
CA GLY A 54 1.88 3.17 1.16
C GLY A 54 1.52 4.56 1.66
N SER A 55 1.76 5.59 0.85
CA SER A 55 1.41 6.98 1.15
C SER A 55 -0.11 7.17 1.28
N ILE A 56 -0.90 6.61 0.37
CA ILE A 56 -2.37 6.64 0.43
C ILE A 56 -2.87 5.93 1.70
N SER A 57 -2.28 4.79 2.05
CA SER A 57 -2.65 4.04 3.26
C SER A 57 -2.39 4.83 4.55
N LEU A 58 -1.31 5.63 4.60
CA LEU A 58 -1.05 6.54 5.72
C LEU A 58 -2.09 7.66 5.82
N ILE A 59 -2.50 8.25 4.69
CA ILE A 59 -3.57 9.25 4.65
C ILE A 59 -4.88 8.65 5.17
N ILE A 60 -5.21 7.43 4.74
CA ILE A 60 -6.39 6.68 5.20
C ILE A 60 -6.30 6.37 6.70
N ALA A 61 -5.13 6.00 7.21
CA ALA A 61 -4.91 5.76 8.64
C ALA A 61 -5.18 7.03 9.47
N LEU A 62 -4.77 8.20 8.98
CA LEU A 62 -5.08 9.49 9.62
C LEU A 62 -6.59 9.79 9.60
N LEU A 63 -7.29 9.51 8.49
CA LEU A 63 -8.74 9.68 8.37
C LEU A 63 -9.51 8.75 9.31
N LEU A 64 -9.03 7.51 9.49
CA LEU A 64 -9.59 6.51 10.41
C LEU A 64 -9.33 6.86 11.89
N LYS A 65 -8.28 7.63 12.19
CA LYS A 65 -7.95 8.08 13.55
C LYS A 65 -8.93 9.13 14.09
N LYS A 66 -9.45 10.00 13.22
CA LYS A 66 -10.37 11.10 13.59
C LYS A 66 -11.83 10.63 13.54
N GLU A 67 -12.60 10.83 14.61
CA GLU A 67 -14.01 10.38 14.69
C GLU A 67 -14.90 10.97 13.60
N LYS A 68 -14.77 12.27 13.30
CA LYS A 68 -15.59 12.97 12.31
C LYS A 68 -15.39 12.44 10.87
N THR A 69 -14.20 11.91 10.55
CA THR A 69 -13.84 11.43 9.19
C THR A 69 -13.77 9.91 9.08
N ARG A 70 -14.03 9.19 10.17
CA ARG A 70 -13.82 7.74 10.27
C ARG A 70 -14.63 6.92 9.26
N LYS A 71 -15.86 7.35 8.93
CA LYS A 71 -16.68 6.70 7.89
C LYS A 71 -16.07 6.83 6.50
N ALA A 72 -15.57 8.03 6.15
CA ALA A 72 -14.90 8.27 4.87
C ALA A 72 -13.59 7.47 4.77
N GLY A 73 -12.82 7.40 5.86
CA GLY A 73 -11.61 6.57 5.92
C GLY A 73 -11.88 5.07 5.73
N ALA A 74 -12.99 4.55 6.25
CA ALA A 74 -13.37 3.15 6.05
C ALA A 74 -13.72 2.86 4.57
N ILE A 75 -14.52 3.72 3.95
CA ILE A 75 -14.89 3.59 2.53
C ILE A 75 -13.64 3.69 1.63
N ALA A 76 -12.78 4.67 1.88
CA ALA A 76 -11.52 4.83 1.15
C ALA A 76 -10.61 3.60 1.33
N SER A 77 -10.53 3.04 2.54
CA SER A 77 -9.75 1.82 2.79
C SER A 77 -10.26 0.63 1.99
N LEU A 78 -11.58 0.48 1.85
CA LEU A 78 -12.19 -0.59 1.08
C LEU A 78 -11.87 -0.46 -0.41
N ILE A 79 -12.09 0.73 -0.97
CA ILE A 79 -11.85 1.01 -2.41
C ILE A 79 -10.37 0.83 -2.74
N VAL A 80 -9.48 1.43 -1.95
CA VAL A 80 -8.04 1.32 -2.18
C VAL A 80 -7.55 -0.10 -1.94
N GLY A 81 -8.12 -0.82 -0.98
CA GLY A 81 -7.81 -2.24 -0.74
C GLY A 81 -8.17 -3.12 -1.94
N VAL A 82 -9.34 -2.92 -2.53
CA VAL A 82 -9.77 -3.63 -3.75
C VAL A 82 -8.87 -3.29 -4.93
N ILE A 83 -8.57 -2.01 -5.16
CA ILE A 83 -7.65 -1.60 -6.24
C ILE A 83 -6.26 -2.22 -6.05
N ALA A 84 -5.76 -2.26 -4.82
CA ALA A 84 -4.46 -2.86 -4.51
C ALA A 84 -4.40 -4.36 -4.82
N LEU A 85 -5.51 -5.10 -4.69
CA LEU A 85 -5.57 -6.51 -5.09
C LEU A 85 -5.36 -6.70 -6.60
N PHE A 86 -5.82 -5.78 -7.44
CA PHE A 86 -5.62 -5.83 -8.88
C PHE A 86 -4.19 -5.49 -9.32
N THR A 87 -3.35 -4.96 -8.42
CA THR A 87 -1.94 -4.63 -8.73
C THR A 87 -0.95 -5.78 -8.53
N GLN A 88 -1.42 -6.99 -8.15
CA GLN A 88 -0.67 -8.25 -7.93
C GLN A 88 0.47 -8.21 -6.88
N ILE A 89 1.19 -7.10 -6.72
CA ILE A 89 2.24 -6.87 -5.72
C ILE A 89 1.69 -6.11 -4.49
N GLY A 90 0.54 -5.43 -4.63
CA GLY A 90 -0.19 -4.78 -3.53
C GLY A 90 -1.04 -5.73 -2.67
N ILE A 91 -1.02 -7.05 -2.92
CA ILE A 91 -1.91 -8.03 -2.29
C ILE A 91 -1.82 -7.99 -0.75
N LEU A 92 -0.61 -7.91 -0.18
CA LEU A 92 -0.44 -7.83 1.28
C LEU A 92 -1.10 -6.57 1.85
N GLY A 93 -0.84 -5.40 1.28
CA GLY A 93 -1.47 -4.14 1.70
C GLY A 93 -2.99 -4.13 1.47
N GLY A 94 -3.45 -4.68 0.36
CA GLY A 94 -4.88 -4.84 0.04
C GLY A 94 -5.62 -5.73 1.03
N ILE A 95 -5.03 -6.87 1.41
CA ILE A 95 -5.56 -7.77 2.44
C ILE A 95 -5.67 -7.03 3.78
N PHE A 96 -4.63 -6.29 4.18
CA PHE A 96 -4.68 -5.51 5.43
C PHE A 96 -5.78 -4.44 5.43
N LEU A 97 -6.01 -3.77 4.30
CA LEU A 97 -7.08 -2.78 4.15
C LEU A 97 -8.48 -3.41 4.21
N ILE A 98 -8.65 -4.59 3.61
CA ILE A 98 -9.91 -5.33 3.64
C ILE A 98 -10.21 -5.82 5.07
N VAL A 99 -9.23 -6.40 5.75
CA VAL A 99 -9.35 -6.84 7.15
C VAL A 99 -9.68 -5.66 8.06
N ALA A 100 -9.07 -4.49 7.86
CA ALA A 100 -9.38 -3.28 8.61
C ALA A 100 -10.84 -2.83 8.45
N SER A 101 -11.39 -2.95 7.24
CA SER A 101 -12.80 -2.64 6.95
C SER A 101 -13.75 -3.63 7.64
N ILE A 102 -13.48 -4.94 7.53
CA ILE A 102 -14.34 -5.99 8.14
C ILE A 102 -14.44 -5.80 9.65
N ILE A 103 -13.32 -5.53 10.33
CA ILE A 103 -13.30 -5.33 11.79
C ILE A 103 -14.14 -4.10 12.20
N TYR A 104 -14.17 -3.04 11.40
CA TYR A 104 -15.00 -1.87 11.67
C TYR A 104 -16.49 -2.17 11.59
N PHE A 105 -16.93 -2.90 10.56
CA PHE A 105 -18.33 -3.26 10.39
C PHE A 105 -18.79 -4.28 11.42
N TRP A 106 -17.94 -5.25 11.78
CA TRP A 106 -18.29 -6.29 12.74
C TRP A 106 -18.50 -5.76 14.16
N LYS A 107 -17.69 -4.78 14.60
CA LYS A 107 -17.82 -4.13 15.91
C LYS A 107 -19.02 -3.20 16.08
N LYS A 108 -19.81 -3.00 15.01
CA LYS A 108 -20.96 -2.11 14.99
C LYS A 108 -22.30 -2.89 15.04
N THR A 109 -22.22 -4.21 14.97
CA THR A 109 -23.26 -5.18 15.35
C THR A 109 -23.08 -5.55 16.82
#